data_AF-A0A973FWH8-F1
#
_entry.id   AF-A0A973FWH8-F1
#
_cell.length_a   1.000
_cell.length_b   1.000
_cell.length_c   1.000
_cell.angle_alpha   90.00
_cell.angle_beta   90.00
_cell.angle_gamma   90.00
#
_symmetry.space_group_name_H-M   'P 1'
#
loop_
_entity.id
_entity.type
_entity.pdbx_description
1 polymer ?
#
loop_
_entity_poly.entity_id
_entity_poly.type
_entity_poly.pdbx_seq_one_letter_code
_entity_poly.pdbx_strand_id
1 'polypeptide(L)'
;LQPHIVNGYRDAGSGRYIPFSYAKRKLPISPPTFDLIHAGMLGVVEHGTGTLAKIPDLTVAGKTGTAQNPHGRDHAWFIAYAPAENPKIALAVLVENAGFGGTISAPIARELIKYYLIGDKPPAVPGADSTGTASNVQKPDSLQNGVKKVRPSAGMPLPAKPASPGVASKTAALPAASKPQVLKSSPKPAAPKPRPEPESAAIPAENSGNITEKEPE
;
A
#
# COMPACT_ATOMS: atom_id res chain seq x y z
N LEU A 1 1.12 14.25 12.02
CA LEU A 1 1.46 15.18 10.91
C LEU A 1 0.33 15.14 9.89
N GLN A 2 0.05 16.23 9.18
CA GLN A 2 -0.82 16.20 8.01
C GLN A 2 0.02 15.79 6.78
N PRO A 3 -0.29 14.68 6.08
CA PRO A 3 0.39 14.35 4.82
C PRO A 3 0.21 15.46 3.79
N HIS A 4 1.28 15.81 3.09
CA HIS A 4 1.32 16.83 2.05
C HIS A 4 2.44 16.49 1.07
N ILE A 5 2.31 16.96 -0.17
CA ILE A 5 3.29 16.71 -1.24
C ILE A 5 4.11 17.96 -1.56
N VAL A 6 3.55 19.15 -1.35
CA VAL A 6 4.16 20.43 -1.74
C VAL A 6 4.80 21.10 -0.53
N ASN A 7 6.03 21.59 -0.62
CA ASN A 7 6.67 22.30 0.51
C ASN A 7 6.43 23.82 0.49
N GLY A 8 6.07 24.36 -0.67
CA GLY A 8 5.89 25.78 -0.92
C GLY A 8 5.85 26.07 -2.42
N TYR A 9 5.76 27.33 -2.79
CA TYR A 9 5.73 27.77 -4.19
C TYR A 9 6.73 28.91 -4.42
N ARG A 10 7.04 29.21 -5.67
CA ARG A 10 7.82 30.41 -6.04
C ARG A 10 6.88 31.44 -6.62
N ASP A 11 6.93 32.66 -6.09
CA ASP A 11 6.17 33.78 -6.61
C ASP A 11 6.67 34.17 -8.02
N ALA A 12 5.75 34.38 -8.96
CA ALA A 12 6.10 34.58 -10.36
C ALA A 12 6.73 35.95 -10.63
N GLY A 13 6.36 36.98 -9.85
CA GLY A 13 6.89 38.34 -10.04
C GLY A 13 8.25 38.52 -9.36
N SER A 14 8.37 38.09 -8.11
CA SER A 14 9.58 38.28 -7.30
C SER A 14 10.56 37.11 -7.34
N GLY A 15 10.16 35.94 -7.86
CA GLY A 15 10.96 34.70 -7.83
C GLY A 15 11.14 34.09 -6.43
N ARG A 16 10.58 34.73 -5.39
CA ARG A 16 10.79 34.36 -3.98
C ARG A 16 10.09 33.05 -3.67
N TYR A 17 10.78 32.15 -2.96
CA TYR A 17 10.18 30.93 -2.43
C TYR A 17 9.33 31.24 -1.19
N ILE A 18 8.09 30.76 -1.18
CA ILE A 18 7.11 30.94 -0.12
C ILE A 18 6.77 29.53 0.42
N PRO A 19 7.23 29.17 1.63
CA PRO A 19 6.96 27.86 2.21
C PRO A 19 5.52 27.76 2.71
N PHE A 20 4.96 26.55 2.66
CA PHE A 20 3.73 26.21 3.36
C PHE A 20 4.03 25.76 4.78
N SER A 21 3.12 26.07 5.71
CA SER A 21 3.17 25.57 7.08
C SER A 21 2.05 24.55 7.29
N TYR A 22 2.39 23.38 7.83
CA TYR A 22 1.46 22.27 8.01
C TYR A 22 1.20 22.00 9.47
N ALA A 23 -0.07 21.79 9.81
CA ALA A 23 -0.48 21.50 11.18
C ALA A 23 0.09 20.15 11.67
N LYS A 24 0.64 20.16 12.89
CA LYS A 24 0.93 18.93 13.64
C LYS A 24 -0.33 18.51 14.37
N ARG A 25 -0.73 17.25 14.17
CA ARG A 25 -1.85 16.63 14.89
C ARG A 25 -1.29 15.72 15.99
N LYS A 26 -1.85 15.83 17.20
CA LYS A 26 -1.62 14.89 18.30
C LYS A 26 -2.63 13.76 18.18
N LEU A 27 -2.16 12.52 18.20
CA LEU A 27 -3.05 11.36 18.19
C LEU A 27 -3.68 11.20 19.58
N PRO A 28 -4.98 10.88 19.68
CA PRO A 28 -5.68 10.69 20.96
C PRO A 28 -5.38 9.28 21.53
N ILE A 29 -4.10 8.97 21.71
CA ILE A 29 -3.62 7.70 22.24
C ILE A 29 -2.70 7.95 23.44
N SER A 30 -2.80 7.12 24.47
CA SER A 30 -1.92 7.24 25.64
C SER A 30 -0.51 6.72 25.33
N PRO A 31 0.53 7.22 26.01
CA PRO A 31 1.90 6.71 25.83
C PRO A 31 2.02 5.18 26.04
N PRO A 32 1.44 4.56 27.10
CA PRO A 32 1.55 3.11 27.29
C PRO A 32 0.91 2.30 26.15
N THR A 33 -0.19 2.78 25.59
CA THR A 33 -0.83 2.13 24.44
C THR A 33 0.03 2.25 23.19
N PHE A 34 0.67 3.41 22.98
CA PHE A 34 1.60 3.59 21.88
C PHE A 34 2.81 2.65 22.02
N ASP A 35 3.39 2.54 23.21
CA ASP A 35 4.54 1.66 23.49
C ASP A 35 4.19 0.19 23.23
N LEU A 36 2.98 -0.25 23.61
CA LEU A 36 2.49 -1.59 23.32
C LEU A 36 2.36 -1.85 21.81
N ILE A 37 1.80 -0.89 21.06
CA ILE A 37 1.69 -0.99 19.60
C ILE A 37 3.08 -1.03 18.96
N HIS A 38 3.99 -0.17 19.42
CA HIS A 38 5.36 -0.10 18.96
C HIS A 38 6.10 -1.42 19.16
N ALA A 39 6.05 -1.99 20.37
CA ALA A 39 6.62 -3.29 20.68
C ALA A 39 6.01 -4.43 19.84
N GLY A 40 4.69 -4.39 19.62
CA GLY A 40 4.01 -5.36 18.75
C GLY A 40 4.48 -5.29 17.30
N MET A 41 4.68 -4.09 16.77
CA MET A 41 5.19 -3.89 15.40
C MET A 41 6.65 -4.31 15.25
N LEU A 42 7.48 -4.13 16.28
CA LEU A 42 8.85 -4.68 16.32
C LEU A 42 8.83 -6.21 16.29
N GLY A 43 8.03 -6.83 17.17
CA GLY A 43 7.95 -8.30 17.26
C GLY A 43 7.51 -8.96 15.96
N VAL A 44 6.62 -8.32 15.19
CA VAL A 44 6.20 -8.81 13.87
C VAL A 44 7.38 -8.99 12.90
N VAL A 45 8.35 -8.09 12.94
CA VAL A 45 9.53 -8.14 12.05
C VAL A 45 10.65 -8.97 12.65
N GLU A 46 10.80 -9.00 13.98
CA GLU A 46 11.86 -9.77 14.62
C GLU A 46 11.60 -11.28 14.59
N HIS A 47 10.37 -11.69 14.90
CA HIS A 47 10.02 -13.10 15.11
C HIS A 47 8.60 -13.46 14.63
N GLY A 48 7.89 -12.53 13.97
CA GLY A 48 6.51 -12.73 13.52
C GLY A 48 6.36 -12.91 12.01
N THR A 49 5.22 -12.47 11.50
CA THR A 49 4.83 -12.67 10.09
C THR A 49 5.56 -11.76 9.09
N GLY A 50 6.28 -10.74 9.57
CA GLY A 50 6.97 -9.74 8.76
C GLY A 50 8.49 -9.92 8.73
N THR A 51 9.02 -11.09 9.09
CA THR A 51 10.47 -11.33 9.23
C THR A 51 11.29 -11.02 7.98
N LEU A 52 10.70 -11.12 6.78
CA LEU A 52 11.36 -10.75 5.54
C LEU A 52 11.61 -9.24 5.38
N ALA A 53 11.03 -8.39 6.23
CA ALA A 53 11.35 -6.97 6.30
C ALA A 53 12.59 -6.64 7.17
N LYS A 54 13.17 -7.62 7.86
CA LYS A 54 14.32 -7.40 8.75
C LYS A 54 15.55 -6.94 7.97
N ILE A 55 16.26 -5.95 8.53
CA ILE A 55 17.51 -5.42 7.99
C ILE A 55 18.57 -5.56 9.09
N PRO A 56 19.76 -6.11 8.80
CA PRO A 56 20.86 -6.13 9.76
C PRO A 56 21.19 -4.72 10.24
N ASP A 57 21.43 -4.56 11.54
CA ASP A 57 21.84 -3.31 12.19
C ASP A 57 20.86 -2.13 12.04
N LEU A 58 19.61 -2.41 11.61
CA LEU A 58 18.55 -1.42 11.49
C LEU A 58 17.23 -1.98 12.01
N THR A 59 16.67 -1.32 13.02
CA THR A 59 15.39 -1.70 13.63
C THR A 59 14.24 -1.25 12.74
N VAL A 60 13.42 -2.22 12.33
CA VAL A 60 12.24 -2.00 11.48
C VAL A 60 11.01 -2.42 12.26
N ALA A 61 10.08 -1.49 12.46
CA ALA A 61 8.78 -1.78 13.02
C ALA A 61 7.77 -1.89 11.87
N GLY A 62 6.98 -2.96 11.83
CA GLY A 62 6.04 -3.16 10.74
C GLY A 62 4.86 -4.05 11.07
N LYS A 63 3.88 -4.07 10.17
CA LYS A 63 2.73 -4.96 10.27
C LYS A 63 2.31 -5.46 8.90
N THR A 64 2.08 -6.77 8.84
CA THR A 64 1.50 -7.47 7.70
C THR A 64 -0.01 -7.27 7.61
N GLY A 65 -0.52 -7.21 6.38
CA GLY A 65 -1.92 -7.37 6.06
C GLY A 65 -2.10 -8.29 4.85
N THR A 66 -3.21 -9.00 4.84
CA THR A 66 -3.67 -9.79 3.71
C THR A 66 -5.16 -9.52 3.58
N ALA A 67 -5.56 -8.90 2.47
CA ALA A 67 -6.96 -8.54 2.23
C ALA A 67 -7.54 -9.48 1.17
N GLN A 68 -8.59 -10.22 1.54
CA GLN A 68 -9.23 -11.14 0.61
C GLN A 68 -9.78 -10.41 -0.61
N ASN A 69 -9.59 -11.01 -1.78
CA ASN A 69 -10.18 -10.52 -3.02
C ASN A 69 -11.09 -11.60 -3.63
N PRO A 70 -12.42 -11.39 -3.72
CA PRO A 70 -13.33 -12.38 -4.32
C PRO A 70 -13.09 -12.62 -5.82
N HIS A 71 -12.34 -11.74 -6.49
CA HIS A 71 -12.08 -11.80 -7.93
C HIS A 71 -10.66 -12.24 -8.28
N GLY A 72 -9.86 -12.70 -7.31
CA GLY A 72 -8.47 -13.07 -7.57
C GLY A 72 -7.73 -13.55 -6.33
N ARG A 73 -6.39 -13.43 -6.37
CA ARG A 73 -5.58 -13.63 -5.17
C ARG A 73 -5.79 -12.48 -4.20
N ASP A 74 -5.53 -12.72 -2.92
CA ASP A 74 -5.55 -11.67 -1.89
C ASP A 74 -4.59 -10.52 -2.23
N HIS A 75 -4.87 -9.33 -1.72
CA HIS A 75 -3.94 -8.21 -1.78
C HIS A 75 -2.94 -8.29 -0.63
N ALA A 76 -1.65 -8.15 -0.96
CA ALA A 76 -0.57 -8.20 -0.01
C ALA A 76 -0.29 -6.80 0.54
N TRP A 77 -0.39 -6.62 1.85
CA TRP A 77 -0.14 -5.34 2.53
C TRP A 77 1.04 -5.45 3.50
N PHE A 78 1.85 -4.40 3.55
CA PHE A 78 2.81 -4.21 4.62
C PHE A 78 2.96 -2.72 4.93
N ILE A 79 2.80 -2.34 6.20
CA ILE A 79 3.11 -1.00 6.67
C ILE A 79 4.35 -1.06 7.55
N ALA A 80 5.23 -0.07 7.44
CA ALA A 80 6.46 -0.04 8.22
C ALA A 80 6.98 1.38 8.45
N TYR A 81 7.83 1.52 9.45
CA TYR A 81 8.70 2.66 9.63
C TYR A 81 10.06 2.24 10.18
N ALA A 82 11.08 3.06 9.90
CA ALA A 82 12.45 2.80 10.31
C ALA A 82 13.27 4.11 10.42
N PRO A 83 14.33 4.12 11.25
CA PRO A 83 14.59 3.22 12.39
C PRO A 83 13.43 3.25 13.39
N ALA A 84 13.24 2.19 14.18
CA ALA A 84 12.10 2.12 15.10
C ALA A 84 12.18 3.17 16.21
N GLU A 85 13.38 3.43 16.75
CA GLU A 85 13.60 4.33 17.89
C GLU A 85 13.55 5.81 17.49
N ASN A 86 13.97 6.13 16.26
CA ASN A 86 13.94 7.48 15.71
C ASN A 86 13.49 7.48 14.25
N PRO A 87 12.18 7.29 13.98
CA PRO A 87 11.66 7.07 12.63
C PRO A 87 12.02 8.21 11.67
N LYS A 88 12.63 7.86 10.54
CA LYS A 88 12.98 8.77 9.44
C LYS A 88 12.11 8.57 8.22
N ILE A 89 11.61 7.35 8.01
CA ILE A 89 10.68 7.00 6.94
C ILE A 89 9.52 6.18 7.49
N ALA A 90 8.33 6.41 6.95
CA ALA A 90 7.16 5.56 7.12
C ALA A 90 6.57 5.27 5.73
N LEU A 91 6.12 4.04 5.51
CA LEU A 91 5.63 3.58 4.22
C LEU A 91 4.49 2.56 4.35
N ALA A 92 3.73 2.43 3.27
CA ALA A 92 2.74 1.39 3.06
C ALA A 92 2.97 0.78 1.67
N VAL A 93 3.14 -0.55 1.62
CA VAL A 93 3.28 -1.31 0.38
C VAL A 93 2.02 -2.16 0.20
N LEU A 94 1.32 -1.89 -0.89
CA LEU A 94 0.23 -2.69 -1.39
C LEU A 94 0.65 -3.34 -2.70
N VAL A 95 0.57 -4.66 -2.78
CA VAL A 95 0.67 -5.39 -4.05
C VAL A 95 -0.65 -6.09 -4.30
N GLU A 96 -1.33 -5.68 -5.36
CA GLU A 96 -2.63 -6.22 -5.67
C GLU A 96 -2.55 -7.65 -6.20
N ASN A 97 -3.52 -8.50 -5.82
CA ASN A 97 -3.63 -9.85 -6.35
C ASN A 97 -2.35 -10.68 -6.18
N ALA A 98 -1.68 -10.54 -5.04
CA ALA A 98 -0.34 -11.10 -4.80
C ALA A 98 -0.23 -12.04 -3.59
N GLY A 99 -1.31 -12.20 -2.82
CA GLY A 99 -1.36 -13.10 -1.67
C GLY A 99 -0.93 -12.42 -0.36
N PHE A 100 0.13 -12.94 0.27
CA PHE A 100 0.46 -12.61 1.65
C PHE A 100 1.41 -11.42 1.79
N GLY A 101 1.05 -10.48 2.67
CA GLY A 101 1.85 -9.28 2.95
C GLY A 101 3.27 -9.57 3.45
N GLY A 102 3.43 -10.62 4.28
CA GLY A 102 4.73 -11.03 4.80
C GLY A 102 5.68 -11.60 3.74
N THR A 103 5.13 -12.28 2.72
CA THR A 103 5.94 -12.92 1.68
C THR A 103 6.25 -11.97 0.53
N ILE A 104 5.32 -11.06 0.21
CA ILE A 104 5.43 -10.18 -0.96
C ILE A 104 5.79 -8.75 -0.56
N SER A 105 4.97 -8.10 0.26
CA SER A 105 5.08 -6.66 0.53
C SER A 105 6.20 -6.33 1.52
N ALA A 106 6.47 -7.21 2.49
CA ALA A 106 7.55 -7.05 3.47
C ALA A 106 8.96 -6.98 2.86
N PRO A 107 9.39 -7.87 1.94
CA PRO A 107 10.69 -7.72 1.29
C PRO A 107 10.77 -6.50 0.37
N ILE A 108 9.66 -6.05 -0.25
CA ILE A 108 9.65 -4.79 -1.02
C ILE A 108 9.89 -3.60 -0.07
N ALA A 109 9.19 -3.57 1.07
CA ALA A 109 9.42 -2.56 2.09
C ALA A 109 10.87 -2.54 2.59
N ARG A 110 11.48 -3.73 2.75
CA ARG A 110 12.90 -3.85 3.12
C ARG A 110 13.81 -3.11 2.14
N GLU A 111 13.66 -3.36 0.84
CA GLU A 111 14.52 -2.73 -0.16
C GLU A 111 14.28 -1.21 -0.26
N LEU A 112 13.03 -0.74 -0.09
CA LEU A 112 12.73 0.70 -0.03
C LEU A 112 13.40 1.38 1.17
N ILE A 113 13.36 0.73 2.34
CA ILE A 113 14.01 1.24 3.56
C ILE A 113 15.53 1.25 3.39
N LYS A 114 16.12 0.16 2.88
CA LYS A 114 17.56 0.07 2.61
C LYS A 114 18.01 1.17 1.64
N TYR A 115 17.29 1.34 0.54
CA TYR A 115 17.59 2.38 -0.44
C TYR A 115 17.53 3.78 0.18
N TYR A 116 16.47 4.08 0.94
CA TYR A 116 16.27 5.42 1.49
C TYR A 116 17.24 5.77 2.61
N LEU A 117 17.52 4.83 3.54
CA LEU A 117 18.34 5.10 4.73
C LEU A 117 19.82 4.77 4.57
N ILE A 118 20.15 3.76 3.76
CA ILE A 118 21.51 3.22 3.61
C ILE A 118 22.09 3.58 2.23
N GLY A 119 21.25 3.94 1.26
CA GLY A 119 21.67 4.19 -0.13
C GLY A 119 21.97 2.91 -0.91
N ASP A 120 21.61 1.74 -0.36
CA ASP A 120 21.79 0.45 -1.04
C ASP A 120 20.78 0.33 -2.18
N LYS A 121 21.29 0.28 -3.41
CA LYS A 121 20.45 0.22 -4.60
C LYS A 121 19.87 -1.19 -4.73
N PRO A 122 18.55 -1.33 -4.93
CA PRO A 122 17.99 -2.64 -5.19
C PRO A 122 18.65 -3.24 -6.44
N PRO A 123 18.82 -4.57 -6.48
CA PRO A 123 19.37 -5.23 -7.66
C PRO A 123 18.54 -4.87 -8.89
N ALA A 124 19.22 -4.63 -10.01
CA ALA A 124 18.56 -4.37 -11.28
C ALA A 124 17.59 -5.52 -11.58
N VAL A 125 16.33 -5.19 -11.84
CA VAL A 125 15.32 -6.18 -12.19
C VAL A 125 15.68 -6.71 -13.59
N PRO A 126 15.98 -8.01 -13.77
CA PRO A 126 16.27 -8.54 -15.10
C PRO A 126 15.06 -8.31 -16.01
N GLY A 127 15.24 -7.52 -17.07
CA GLY A 127 14.18 -7.17 -18.03
C GLY A 127 13.51 -5.81 -17.84
N ALA A 128 13.94 -4.96 -16.89
CA ALA A 128 13.49 -3.57 -16.80
C ALA A 128 14.21 -2.61 -17.78
N ASP A 129 15.36 -3.04 -18.32
CA ASP A 129 16.18 -2.25 -19.24
C ASP A 129 15.85 -2.57 -20.70
N SER A 130 14.63 -2.26 -21.15
CA SER A 130 14.34 -2.22 -22.59
C SER A 130 13.19 -1.29 -22.98
N THR A 131 13.21 -0.03 -22.53
CA THR A 131 12.48 1.04 -23.23
C THR A 131 13.19 2.37 -23.05
N GLY A 132 13.89 2.80 -24.11
CA GLY A 132 14.00 4.22 -24.47
C GLY A 132 15.19 4.98 -23.89
N THR A 133 16.41 4.62 -24.31
CA THR A 133 17.48 5.61 -24.42
C THR A 133 16.98 6.72 -25.35
N ALA A 134 16.69 7.89 -24.79
CA ALA A 134 16.48 9.11 -25.55
C ALA A 134 17.82 9.56 -26.18
N SER A 135 18.22 8.85 -27.23
CA SER A 135 19.26 9.30 -28.14
C SER A 135 18.59 10.05 -29.29
N ASN A 136 18.71 11.36 -29.22
CA ASN A 136 18.75 12.30 -30.33
C ASN A 136 17.47 12.52 -31.15
N VAL A 137 16.89 13.72 -30.98
CA VAL A 137 15.94 14.33 -31.90
C VAL A 137 16.70 14.74 -33.16
N GLN A 138 16.51 14.01 -34.26
CA GLN A 138 16.75 14.51 -35.61
C GLN A 138 15.43 14.36 -36.40
N LYS A 139 14.88 15.47 -36.88
CA LYS A 139 13.68 15.51 -37.75
C LYS A 139 14.02 14.94 -39.14
N PRO A 140 13.00 14.46 -39.89
CA PRO A 140 13.13 13.39 -40.88
C PRO A 140 13.45 13.90 -42.28
N ASP A 141 14.07 13.05 -43.10
CA ASP A 141 13.98 13.17 -44.55
C ASP A 141 13.86 11.81 -45.25
N SER A 142 12.78 11.72 -46.04
CA SER A 142 12.56 11.03 -47.31
C SER A 142 12.91 9.54 -47.55
N LEU A 143 11.83 8.80 -47.87
CA LEU A 143 11.65 7.95 -49.07
C LEU A 143 12.55 6.69 -49.25
N GLN A 144 11.97 5.48 -49.06
CA GLN A 144 11.58 4.53 -50.13
C GLN A 144 11.60 3.04 -49.72
N ASN A 145 10.48 2.38 -50.08
CA ASN A 145 10.33 1.05 -50.68
C ASN A 145 10.77 -0.23 -49.94
N GLY A 146 9.84 -1.18 -49.84
CA GLY A 146 10.20 -2.61 -49.76
C GLY A 146 9.19 -3.55 -49.10
N VAL A 147 7.94 -3.61 -49.59
CA VAL A 147 7.01 -4.68 -49.23
C VAL A 147 7.55 -6.03 -49.74
N LYS A 148 7.90 -6.95 -48.84
CA LYS A 148 7.97 -8.39 -49.17
C LYS A 148 7.01 -9.19 -48.30
N LYS A 149 6.00 -9.68 -49.01
CA LYS A 149 4.95 -10.61 -48.60
C LYS A 149 5.52 -12.03 -48.51
N VAL A 150 5.36 -12.71 -47.38
CA VAL A 150 5.57 -14.16 -47.25
C VAL A 150 4.28 -14.78 -46.72
N ARG A 151 3.79 -15.81 -47.44
CA ARG A 151 2.59 -16.60 -47.15
C ARG A 151 2.95 -17.86 -46.32
N PRO A 152 1.95 -18.52 -45.69
CA PRO A 152 2.14 -19.34 -44.50
C PRO A 152 2.45 -20.81 -44.83
N SER A 153 3.17 -21.48 -43.94
CA SER A 153 3.22 -22.94 -43.85
C SER A 153 2.58 -23.41 -42.53
N ALA A 154 1.84 -24.51 -42.64
CA ALA A 154 0.97 -25.08 -41.63
C ALA A 154 1.71 -26.05 -40.69
N GLY A 155 1.19 -26.17 -39.46
CA GLY A 155 0.86 -27.49 -38.89
C GLY A 155 1.82 -28.15 -37.89
N MET A 156 1.33 -28.21 -36.63
CA MET A 156 1.48 -29.26 -35.60
C MET A 156 2.74 -29.26 -34.70
N PRO A 157 2.68 -29.84 -33.48
CA PRO A 157 1.72 -29.59 -32.39
C PRO A 157 2.41 -29.35 -31.02
N LEU A 158 1.60 -28.97 -30.02
CA LEU A 158 1.97 -28.66 -28.63
C LEU A 158 2.57 -29.85 -27.85
N PRO A 159 3.60 -29.65 -27.01
CA PRO A 159 4.03 -30.66 -26.04
C PRO A 159 3.11 -30.72 -24.81
N ALA A 160 2.81 -31.94 -24.39
CA ALA A 160 1.96 -32.29 -23.27
C ALA A 160 2.60 -31.99 -21.89
N LYS A 161 1.71 -31.79 -20.92
CA LYS A 161 1.94 -31.56 -19.49
C LYS A 161 2.63 -32.76 -18.82
N PRO A 162 3.73 -32.60 -18.06
CA PRO A 162 4.28 -33.71 -17.29
C PRO A 162 3.46 -33.95 -16.01
N ALA A 163 3.08 -35.22 -15.82
CA ALA A 163 2.49 -35.74 -14.59
C ALA A 163 3.60 -35.99 -13.55
N SER A 164 3.38 -35.52 -12.32
CA SER A 164 4.26 -35.83 -11.19
C SER A 164 3.92 -37.21 -10.61
N PRO A 165 4.92 -38.09 -10.35
CA PRO A 165 4.70 -39.37 -9.69
C PRO A 165 4.47 -39.19 -8.18
N GLY A 166 3.53 -40.00 -7.67
CA GLY A 166 3.18 -40.06 -6.26
C GLY A 166 4.30 -40.60 -5.39
N VAL A 167 4.45 -39.99 -4.21
CA VAL A 167 5.24 -40.54 -3.10
C VAL A 167 4.28 -40.68 -1.92
N ALA A 168 4.00 -41.94 -1.59
CA ALA A 168 3.40 -42.32 -0.32
C ALA A 168 4.46 -42.26 0.79
N SER A 169 4.11 -41.71 1.95
CA SER A 169 4.36 -42.37 3.24
C SER A 169 3.94 -41.58 4.47
N LYS A 170 3.29 -42.33 5.36
CA LYS A 170 3.28 -42.25 6.83
C LYS A 170 2.36 -41.24 7.52
N THR A 171 1.15 -41.73 7.70
CA THR A 171 0.28 -41.62 8.88
C THR A 171 1.08 -41.65 10.19
N ALA A 172 0.96 -40.60 11.00
CA ALA A 172 1.23 -40.62 12.43
C ALA A 172 -0.06 -40.20 13.15
N ALA A 173 -0.64 -41.14 13.89
CA ALA A 173 -1.83 -40.93 14.71
C ALA A 173 -1.47 -40.11 15.96
N LEU A 174 -2.26 -39.07 16.26
CA LEU A 174 -2.36 -38.49 17.58
C LEU A 174 -3.75 -38.82 18.18
N PRO A 175 -3.84 -39.06 19.50
CA PRO A 175 -5.02 -39.64 20.12
C PRO A 175 -6.17 -38.64 20.30
N ALA A 176 -7.37 -39.20 20.27
CA ALA A 176 -8.65 -38.55 20.48
C ALA A 176 -8.76 -37.90 21.87
N ALA A 177 -9.24 -36.65 21.88
CA ALA A 177 -9.71 -35.97 23.08
C ALA A 177 -11.10 -35.37 22.81
N SER A 178 -12.08 -35.95 23.52
CA SER A 178 -13.31 -35.37 24.07
C SER A 178 -14.38 -34.74 23.15
N LYS A 179 -15.57 -35.36 23.21
CA LYS A 179 -16.87 -34.89 22.68
C LYS A 179 -17.20 -33.44 23.07
N PRO A 180 -17.89 -32.69 22.20
CA PRO A 180 -18.34 -31.33 22.49
C PRO A 180 -19.44 -31.32 23.55
N GLN A 181 -19.28 -30.48 24.57
CA GLN A 181 -20.35 -30.15 25.52
C GLN A 181 -21.37 -29.23 24.83
N VAL A 182 -22.65 -29.61 24.95
CA VAL A 182 -23.80 -28.83 24.50
C VAL A 182 -23.96 -27.61 25.40
N LEU A 183 -23.49 -26.45 24.94
CA LEU A 183 -23.78 -25.18 25.59
C LEU A 183 -25.17 -24.69 25.11
N LYS A 184 -26.08 -24.54 26.06
CA LYS A 184 -27.47 -24.11 25.87
C LYS A 184 -27.52 -22.75 25.13
N SER A 185 -28.42 -22.67 24.16
CA SER A 185 -28.73 -21.48 23.35
C SER A 185 -29.07 -20.27 24.22
N SER A 186 -28.26 -19.22 24.13
CA SER A 186 -28.60 -17.88 24.63
C SER A 186 -29.61 -17.21 23.69
N PRO A 187 -30.54 -16.37 24.21
CA PRO A 187 -31.55 -15.72 23.39
C PRO A 187 -30.95 -14.67 22.45
N LYS A 188 -31.52 -14.60 21.25
CA LYS A 188 -31.21 -13.66 20.17
C LYS A 188 -31.29 -12.19 20.63
N PRO A 189 -30.29 -11.33 20.35
CA PRO A 189 -30.42 -9.89 20.61
C PRO A 189 -31.53 -9.28 19.72
N ALA A 190 -32.36 -8.43 20.32
CA ALA A 190 -33.38 -7.67 19.59
C ALA A 190 -32.73 -6.78 18.51
N ALA A 191 -33.38 -6.67 17.36
CA ALA A 191 -32.94 -5.82 16.26
C ALA A 191 -32.88 -4.34 16.72
N PRO A 192 -31.86 -3.57 16.32
CA PRO A 192 -31.82 -2.14 16.61
C PRO A 192 -32.97 -1.43 15.89
N LYS A 193 -33.66 -0.51 16.60
CA LYS A 193 -34.71 0.35 16.03
C LYS A 193 -34.13 1.16 14.84
N PRO A 194 -34.91 1.41 13.78
CA PRO A 194 -34.46 2.26 12.68
C PRO A 194 -34.12 3.66 13.20
N ARG A 195 -33.00 4.19 12.73
CA ARG A 195 -32.51 5.55 13.00
C ARG A 195 -33.51 6.56 12.42
N PRO A 196 -33.90 7.62 13.15
CA PRO A 196 -34.72 8.68 12.56
C PRO A 196 -33.95 9.36 11.42
N GLU A 197 -34.65 9.65 10.31
CA GLU A 197 -34.08 10.34 9.15
C GLU A 197 -33.61 11.74 9.54
N PRO A 198 -32.51 12.25 8.93
CA PRO A 198 -32.06 13.61 9.21
C PRO A 198 -33.06 14.62 8.64
N GLU A 199 -33.60 15.44 9.53
CA GLU A 199 -34.38 16.63 9.20
C GLU A 199 -33.53 17.57 8.34
N SER A 200 -34.12 18.03 7.23
CA SER A 200 -33.49 18.94 6.27
C SER A 200 -33.08 20.24 6.96
N ALA A 201 -31.78 20.40 7.23
CA ALA A 201 -31.23 21.65 7.72
C ALA A 201 -31.24 22.69 6.58
N ALA A 202 -32.19 23.62 6.66
CA ALA A 202 -32.24 24.80 5.83
C ALA A 202 -30.94 25.63 5.97
N ILE A 203 -30.43 26.06 4.82
CA ILE A 203 -29.31 27.01 4.70
C ILE A 203 -29.79 28.36 5.25
N PRO A 204 -29.12 29.00 6.23
CA PRO A 204 -29.45 30.35 6.62
C PRO A 204 -28.99 31.34 5.53
N ALA A 205 -29.93 32.20 5.15
CA ALA A 205 -29.80 33.23 4.13
C ALA A 205 -28.66 34.23 4.42
N GLU A 206 -28.02 34.67 3.36
CA GLU A 206 -27.04 35.76 3.34
C GLU A 206 -27.64 37.03 3.93
N ASN A 207 -26.91 37.63 4.87
CA ASN A 207 -27.19 38.95 5.40
C ASN A 207 -26.74 40.00 4.37
N SER A 208 -27.64 40.38 3.47
CA SER A 208 -27.49 41.55 2.60
C SER A 208 -27.48 42.81 3.46
N GLY A 209 -26.27 43.29 3.76
CA GLY A 209 -26.04 44.59 4.36
C GLY A 209 -26.58 45.69 3.44
N ASN A 210 -27.55 46.42 3.96
CA ASN A 210 -28.20 47.58 3.35
C ASN A 210 -27.18 48.72 3.18
N ILE A 211 -26.67 48.92 1.96
CA ILE A 211 -25.94 50.14 1.58
C ILE A 211 -26.95 51.27 1.39
N THR A 212 -27.00 52.17 2.37
CA THR A 212 -27.79 53.40 2.26
C THR A 212 -27.00 54.41 1.45
N GLU A 213 -27.45 54.69 0.22
CA GLU A 213 -27.05 55.87 -0.55
C GLU A 213 -27.45 57.14 0.22
N LYS A 214 -26.50 58.06 0.39
CA LYS A 214 -26.78 59.42 0.85
C LYS A 214 -25.77 60.40 0.24
N GLU A 215 -26.13 60.94 -0.91
CA GLU A 215 -25.83 62.30 -1.37
C GLU A 215 -27.19 62.94 -1.73
N PRO A 216 -27.36 64.28 -1.88
CA PRO A 216 -26.33 65.33 -1.97
C PRO A 216 -26.61 66.59 -1.09
N GLU A 217 -25.59 67.45 -0.92
CA GLU A 217 -25.59 68.91 -1.18
C GLU A 217 -24.18 69.50 -0.93
#